data_AF-A0A4Z1IKK7-F1
#
_entry.id   AF-A0A4Z1IKK7-F1
#
_cell.length_a   1.000
_cell.length_b   1.000
_cell.length_c   1.000
_cell.angle_alpha   90.00
_cell.angle_beta   90.00
_cell.angle_gamma   90.00
#
_symmetry.space_group_name_H-M   'P 1'
#
loop_
_entity.id
_entity.type
_entity.pdbx_description
1 polymer ?
#
loop_
_entity_poly.entity_id
_entity_poly.type
_entity_poly.pdbx_seq_one_letter_code
_entity_poly.pdbx_strand_id
1 'polypeptide(L)'
;MSTTRLTSKDIGYVPGQLQPGPKNSILDVPGVYVGQNTIGNDGDDARKGVTVIFPRHPDDITIPCYAGLHTLNGNGELTGNYQIKDWGYSNTISLFSIPINKENQRYLNN
;
A
#
# COMPACT_ATOMS: atom_id res chain seq x y z
N MET A 1 7.22 -19.77 -17.15
CA MET A 1 7.54 -20.38 -15.85
C MET A 1 6.87 -19.54 -14.78
N SER A 2 5.92 -20.09 -14.03
CA SER A 2 5.28 -19.38 -12.90
C SER A 2 6.30 -19.31 -11.76
N THR A 3 6.87 -18.12 -11.51
CA THR A 3 7.80 -17.91 -10.40
C THR A 3 7.03 -17.95 -9.09
N THR A 4 7.22 -19.00 -8.30
CA THR A 4 6.63 -19.11 -6.95
C THR A 4 7.05 -17.90 -6.11
N ARG A 5 6.07 -17.08 -5.72
CA ARG A 5 6.28 -15.98 -4.77
C ARG A 5 6.33 -16.57 -3.37
N LEU A 6 7.54 -16.74 -2.82
CA LEU A 6 7.74 -17.20 -1.46
C LEU A 6 7.38 -16.11 -0.45
N THR A 7 6.82 -16.53 0.67
CA THR A 7 6.52 -15.71 1.84
C THR A 7 7.39 -16.12 3.02
N SER A 8 7.39 -15.30 4.08
CA SER A 8 8.08 -15.63 5.34
C SER A 8 7.67 -16.98 5.95
N LYS A 9 6.40 -17.36 5.78
CA LYS A 9 5.88 -18.63 6.30
C LYS A 9 6.56 -19.83 5.63
N ASP A 10 6.90 -19.71 4.35
CA ASP A 10 7.51 -20.78 3.56
C ASP A 10 8.95 -21.08 3.99
N ILE A 11 9.61 -20.13 4.68
CA ILE A 11 10.93 -20.31 5.30
C ILE A 11 10.85 -20.62 6.80
N GLY A 12 9.66 -20.88 7.33
CA GLY A 12 9.44 -21.28 8.74
C GLY A 12 9.34 -20.13 9.75
N TYR A 13 9.28 -18.87 9.31
CA TYR A 13 9.11 -17.72 10.21
C TYR A 13 7.68 -17.18 10.14
N VAL A 14 6.97 -17.21 11.28
CA VAL A 14 5.59 -16.71 11.43
C VAL A 14 5.54 -15.79 12.67
N PRO A 15 5.59 -14.46 12.50
CA PRO A 15 5.53 -13.54 13.63
C PRO A 15 4.14 -13.49 14.26
N GLY A 16 4.08 -13.35 15.59
CA GLY A 16 2.84 -13.23 16.36
C GLY A 16 2.30 -14.58 16.87
N GLN A 17 1.11 -14.55 17.47
CA GLN A 17 0.47 -15.72 18.08
C GLN A 17 -0.75 -16.23 17.31
N LEU A 18 -1.24 -15.46 16.33
CA LEU A 18 -2.45 -15.77 15.57
C LEU A 18 -2.11 -16.44 14.24
N GLN A 19 -2.99 -17.34 13.79
CA GLN A 19 -2.84 -17.97 12.48
C GLN A 19 -3.21 -16.98 11.37
N PRO A 20 -2.42 -16.90 10.27
CA PRO A 20 -2.76 -16.04 9.14
C PRO A 20 -3.98 -16.60 8.39
N GLY A 21 -4.63 -15.71 7.61
CA GLY A 21 -5.66 -16.12 6.67
C GLY A 21 -5.13 -17.01 5.53
N PRO A 22 -6.02 -17.59 4.70
CA PRO A 22 -5.64 -18.53 3.66
C PRO A 22 -4.64 -17.98 2.64
N LYS A 23 -4.75 -16.71 2.27
CA LYS A 23 -3.83 -16.04 1.33
C LYS A 23 -2.65 -15.39 2.04
N ASN A 24 -2.66 -15.31 3.37
CA ASN A 24 -1.69 -14.57 4.17
C ASN A 24 -1.52 -13.11 3.66
N SER A 25 -2.65 -12.46 3.36
CA SER A 25 -2.68 -11.16 2.69
C SER A 25 -3.91 -10.34 3.10
N ILE A 26 -3.87 -9.03 2.89
CA ILE A 26 -5.03 -8.13 3.10
C ILE A 26 -6.26 -8.56 2.28
N LEU A 27 -6.06 -9.30 1.19
CA LEU A 27 -7.11 -9.87 0.34
C LEU A 27 -7.88 -11.04 0.99
N ASP A 28 -7.53 -11.41 2.22
CA ASP A 28 -8.33 -12.32 3.05
C ASP A 28 -9.53 -11.60 3.69
N VAL A 29 -9.54 -10.26 3.74
CA VAL A 29 -10.70 -9.47 4.16
C VAL A 29 -11.73 -9.42 3.03
N PRO A 30 -12.96 -9.92 3.23
CA PRO A 30 -13.98 -9.93 2.18
C PRO A 30 -14.28 -8.53 1.66
N GLY A 31 -14.33 -8.39 0.32
CA GLY A 31 -14.63 -7.12 -0.34
C GLY A 31 -13.43 -6.19 -0.52
N VAL A 32 -12.25 -6.51 0.03
CA VAL A 32 -11.03 -5.73 -0.22
C VAL A 32 -10.37 -6.14 -1.54
N TYR A 33 -10.00 -5.16 -2.35
CA TYR A 33 -9.27 -5.35 -3.61
C TYR A 33 -7.97 -4.55 -3.61
N VAL A 34 -6.95 -5.08 -4.28
CA VAL A 34 -5.65 -4.42 -4.45
C VAL A 34 -5.28 -4.43 -5.92
N GLY A 35 -4.92 -3.27 -6.45
CA GLY A 35 -4.36 -3.09 -7.79
C GLY A 35 -2.97 -2.50 -7.71
N GLN A 36 -2.06 -2.95 -8.56
CA GLN A 36 -0.68 -2.43 -8.62
C GLN A 36 -0.28 -2.16 -10.06
N ASN A 37 0.45 -1.07 -10.27
CA ASN A 37 1.12 -0.80 -11.53
C ASN A 37 2.54 -0.33 -11.23
N THR A 38 3.53 -0.99 -11.84
CA THR A 38 4.96 -0.68 -11.69
C THR A 38 5.52 -0.31 -13.05
N ILE A 39 6.25 0.80 -13.09
CA ILE A 39 6.83 1.38 -14.31
C ILE A 39 8.33 1.54 -14.10
N GLY A 40 9.12 1.01 -15.03
CA GLY A 40 10.58 1.07 -15.02
C GLY A 40 11.22 -0.31 -15.05
N ASN A 41 12.37 -0.40 -15.70
CA ASN A 41 13.12 -1.63 -15.92
C ASN A 41 14.47 -1.60 -15.19
N ASP A 42 15.17 -2.73 -15.24
CA ASP A 42 16.56 -2.81 -14.79
C ASP A 42 17.46 -1.90 -15.63
N GLY A 43 18.18 -0.99 -14.98
CA GLY A 43 19.04 0.00 -15.62
C GLY A 43 18.42 1.39 -15.80
N ASP A 44 17.13 1.56 -15.54
CA ASP A 44 16.49 2.88 -15.60
C ASP A 44 16.87 3.75 -14.38
N ASP A 45 17.00 5.05 -14.61
CA ASP A 45 17.29 6.06 -13.57
C ASP A 45 16.23 6.10 -12.46
N ALA A 46 15.04 5.56 -12.70
CA ALA A 46 13.93 5.65 -11.77
C ALA A 46 12.93 4.51 -11.94
N ARG A 47 12.48 3.91 -10.83
CA ARG A 47 11.39 2.93 -10.79
C ARG A 47 10.21 3.48 -10.02
N LYS A 48 9.05 3.54 -10.67
CA LYS A 48 7.81 4.11 -10.15
C LYS A 48 6.81 3.02 -9.93
N GLY A 49 5.86 3.29 -9.06
CA GLY A 49 4.67 2.48 -9.00
C GLY A 49 3.57 3.15 -8.21
N VAL A 50 2.36 2.70 -8.49
CA VAL A 50 1.17 3.00 -7.72
C VAL A 50 0.57 1.68 -7.24
N THR A 51 0.15 1.67 -5.98
CA THR A 51 -0.68 0.63 -5.39
C THR A 51 -1.99 1.27 -4.95
N VAL A 52 -3.10 0.65 -5.32
CA VAL A 52 -4.45 1.09 -4.99
C VAL A 52 -5.09 0.02 -4.12
N ILE A 53 -5.68 0.43 -3.00
CA ILE A 53 -6.45 -0.44 -2.13
C ILE A 53 -7.89 0.06 -2.14
N PHE A 54 -8.80 -0.80 -2.58
CA PHE A 54 -10.23 -0.59 -2.50
C PHE A 54 -10.73 -1.31 -1.25
N PRO A 55 -11.30 -0.58 -0.26
CA PRO A 55 -11.84 -1.19 0.94
C PRO A 55 -13.17 -1.93 0.70
N ARG A 56 -13.77 -1.73 -0.48
CA ARG A 56 -14.97 -2.41 -0.99
C ARG A 56 -14.82 -2.72 -2.49
N HIS A 57 -15.82 -3.37 -3.08
CA HIS A 57 -15.89 -3.53 -4.52
C HIS A 57 -15.79 -2.16 -5.24
N PRO A 58 -15.15 -2.07 -6.42
CA PRO A 58 -15.02 -0.80 -7.16
C PRO A 58 -16.34 -0.09 -7.43
N ASP A 59 -17.43 -0.84 -7.64
CA ASP A 59 -18.77 -0.28 -7.87
C ASP A 59 -19.39 0.35 -6.61
N ASP A 60 -18.91 -0.05 -5.42
CA ASP A 60 -19.41 0.37 -4.10
C ASP A 60 -18.49 1.40 -3.42
N ILE A 61 -17.58 2.02 -4.19
CA ILE A 61 -16.51 2.89 -3.66
C ILE A 61 -17.04 4.10 -2.87
N THR A 62 -18.23 4.60 -3.22
CA THR A 62 -18.84 5.77 -2.58
C THR A 62 -19.45 5.47 -1.22
N ILE A 63 -19.64 4.19 -0.89
CA ILE A 63 -20.14 3.78 0.42
C ILE A 63 -19.03 4.03 1.46
N PRO A 64 -19.29 4.73 2.57
CA PRO A 64 -18.29 4.99 3.60
C PRO A 64 -17.76 3.74 4.31
N CYS A 65 -16.45 3.66 4.54
CA CYS A 65 -15.79 2.71 5.44
C CYS A 65 -15.25 3.47 6.65
N TYR A 66 -15.61 3.04 7.87
CA TYR A 66 -14.97 3.57 9.07
C TYR A 66 -13.45 3.41 8.98
N ALA A 67 -12.74 4.46 9.37
CA ALA A 67 -11.29 4.53 9.25
C ALA A 67 -10.70 5.30 10.44
N GLY A 68 -9.45 5.00 10.75
CA GLY A 68 -8.69 5.67 11.80
C GLY A 68 -7.26 5.90 11.34
N LEU A 69 -6.60 6.89 11.92
CA LEU A 69 -5.24 7.29 11.57
C LEU A 69 -4.41 7.51 12.82
N HIS A 70 -3.11 7.22 12.70
CA HIS A 70 -2.13 7.53 13.72
C HIS A 70 -0.82 7.95 13.05
N THR A 71 -0.25 9.07 13.49
CA THR A 71 1.03 9.57 13.00
C THR A 71 2.11 9.28 14.03
N LEU A 72 2.93 8.24 13.79
CA LEU A 72 4.10 7.96 14.62
C LEU A 72 5.19 9.03 14.41
N ASN A 73 5.47 9.36 13.14
CA ASN A 73 6.39 10.41 12.73
C ASN A 73 5.80 11.14 11.51
N GLY A 74 5.85 12.46 11.51
CA GLY A 74 5.23 13.31 10.49
C GLY A 74 6.05 13.53 9.23
N ASN A 75 7.15 12.80 9.01
CA ASN A 75 7.98 12.94 7.82
C ASN A 75 7.41 12.15 6.62
N GLY A 76 6.24 12.57 6.14
CA GLY A 76 5.54 11.97 5.02
C GLY A 76 4.24 12.73 4.75
N GLU A 77 3.60 12.41 3.62
CA GLU A 77 2.35 13.06 3.22
C GLU A 77 1.21 12.04 3.14
N LEU A 78 0.03 12.42 3.60
CA LEU A 78 -1.19 11.62 3.51
C LEU A 78 -2.39 12.54 3.24
N THR A 79 -2.83 12.58 1.98
CA THR A 79 -4.04 13.31 1.61
C THR A 79 -5.29 12.60 2.13
N GLY A 80 -6.31 13.37 2.52
CA GLY A 80 -7.57 12.85 3.09
C GLY A 80 -7.54 12.61 4.60
N ASN A 81 -6.42 12.88 5.28
CA ASN A 81 -6.29 12.66 6.73
C ASN A 81 -7.28 13.50 7.57
N TYR A 82 -7.54 14.75 7.17
CA TYR A 82 -8.48 15.63 7.87
C TYR A 82 -9.91 15.09 7.82
N GLN A 83 -10.33 14.53 6.69
CA GLN A 83 -11.65 13.94 6.54
C GLN A 83 -11.85 12.76 7.50
N ILE A 84 -10.87 11.84 7.55
CA ILE A 84 -10.95 10.68 8.44
C ILE A 84 -10.92 11.12 9.91
N LYS A 85 -10.13 12.15 10.23
CA LYS A 85 -10.06 12.70 11.58
C LYS A 85 -11.38 13.32 12.05
N ASP A 86 -12.10 13.98 11.15
CA ASP A 86 -13.33 14.70 11.47
C ASP A 86 -14.58 13.81 11.39
N TRP A 87 -14.70 13.02 10.31
CA TRP A 87 -15.90 12.22 10.03
C TRP A 87 -15.80 10.78 10.54
N GLY A 88 -14.59 10.30 10.84
CA GLY A 88 -14.35 8.92 11.29
C GLY A 88 -14.46 7.85 10.19
N TYR A 89 -14.57 8.26 8.92
CA TYR A 89 -14.68 7.35 7.79
C TYR A 89 -13.99 7.89 6.52
N SER A 90 -13.64 6.97 5.63
CA SER A 90 -13.27 7.26 4.25
C SER A 90 -14.33 6.74 3.29
N ASN A 91 -14.67 7.53 2.28
CA ASN A 91 -15.53 7.14 1.15
C ASN A 91 -14.73 7.16 -0.17
N THR A 92 -13.40 7.06 -0.07
CA THR A 92 -12.48 7.08 -1.22
C THR A 92 -11.49 5.93 -1.11
N ILE A 93 -10.81 5.63 -2.22
CA ILE A 93 -9.71 4.65 -2.26
C ILE A 93 -8.50 5.13 -1.47
N SER A 94 -7.77 4.16 -0.93
CA SER A 94 -6.43 4.42 -0.40
C SER A 94 -5.42 4.22 -1.52
N LEU A 95 -4.68 5.29 -1.82
CA LEU A 95 -3.63 5.29 -2.83
C LEU A 95 -2.26 5.37 -2.16
N PHE A 96 -1.36 4.49 -2.58
CA PHE A 96 0.05 4.55 -2.23
C PHE A 96 0.86 4.75 -3.50
N SER A 97 1.66 5.80 -3.53
CA SER A 97 2.62 6.07 -4.61
C SER A 97 3.95 6.46 -3.99
N ILE A 98 5.04 5.98 -4.56
CA ILE A 98 6.36 6.49 -4.22
C ILE A 98 6.66 7.76 -5.03
N PRO A 99 7.05 8.88 -4.41
CA PRO A 99 7.52 10.05 -5.14
C PRO A 99 8.90 9.75 -5.73
N ILE A 100 9.16 10.26 -6.94
CA ILE A 100 10.50 10.24 -7.53
C ILE A 100 11.06 11.63 -7.46
N ASN A 101 12.19 11.77 -6.79
CA ASN A 101 12.99 12.97 -6.86
C ASN A 101 14.27 12.70 -7.68
N LYS A 102 14.55 13.58 -8.65
CA LYS A 102 15.85 13.67 -9.34
C LYS A 102 16.95 14.30 -8.47
N GLU A 103 16.65 14.77 -7.26
CA GLU A 103 17.61 15.53 -6.43
C GLU A 103 18.70 14.72 -5.71
N ASN A 104 18.75 13.39 -5.81
CA ASN A 104 19.90 12.63 -5.31
C ASN A 104 21.05 12.47 -6.31
N GLN A 105 20.99 13.06 -7.50
CA GLN A 105 22.13 13.10 -8.43
C GLN A 105 23.16 14.20 -8.12
N ARG A 106 22.94 15.07 -7.12
CA ARG A 106 23.89 16.17 -6.79
C ARG A 106 24.96 15.84 -5.75
N TYR A 107 24.92 14.68 -5.08
CA TYR A 107 25.84 14.35 -3.97
C TYR A 107 26.86 13.25 -4.27
N LEU A 108 27.01 12.80 -5.52
CA LEU A 108 27.97 11.75 -5.91
C LEU A 108 29.04 12.22 -6.91
N ASN A 109 29.23 13.53 -7.05
CA ASN A 109 30.33 14.11 -7.83
C ASN A 109 31.22 14.96 -6.91
N ASN A 110 31.87 14.32 -5.94
CA ASN A 110 33.15 14.75 -5.36
C ASN A 110 33.94 13.52 -4.91
#